data_AF-A0A210Q3W4-F1
#
_entry.id   AF-A0A210Q3W4-F1
#
_cell.length_a   1.000
_cell.length_b   1.000
_cell.length_c   1.000
_cell.angle_alpha   90.00
_cell.angle_beta   90.00
_cell.angle_gamma   90.00
#
_symmetry.space_group_name_H-M   'P 1'
#
loop_
_entity.id
_entity.type
_entity.pdbx_description
1 polymer ?
#
loop_
_entity_poly.entity_id
_entity_poly.type
_entity_poly.pdbx_seq_one_letter_code
_entity_poly.pdbx_strand_id
1 'polypeptide(L)'
;MNFKLVGLRKNVNQPIRFHIYSNKNLADDQKVCTFYMIAILTRTSTKLLSHTDVLVRSSSLRLKRSVLSSNLLYKGRGIKHFHLSTRSMSSGNKKHKMDGDGQQSITLVTGNQKKLEEFIHILGNDFKFKVISKDIDLPEYQGEPEEVARLKCRMAAEHIQGPVLIEDTSLCFNALGGMPGPYIKWFLKSVGPEGLHKMLAGFEDKTADAMCIVAYSDGHKDSEVQLFIGKTEGTIVDPRGPRDFGWDPCFQPTGFEQTYAELPKSTKNTISHRYRAVDKFKSHFMSLDDLNSGKNTSS
;
A
#
# COMPACT_ATOMS: atom_id res chain seq x y z
N MET A 1 -10.38 12.64 -18.17
CA MET A 1 -11.59 13.03 -18.92
C MET A 1 -12.72 13.23 -17.92
N ASN A 2 -13.48 14.33 -18.02
CA ASN A 2 -14.64 14.55 -17.15
C ASN A 2 -15.90 14.07 -17.88
N PHE A 3 -16.58 13.07 -17.32
CA PHE A 3 -17.84 12.54 -17.86
C PHE A 3 -19.00 12.96 -16.96
N LYS A 4 -20.13 13.33 -17.56
CA LYS A 4 -21.36 13.66 -16.84
C LYS A 4 -22.38 12.56 -17.07
N LEU A 5 -22.80 11.88 -16.00
CA LEU A 5 -23.85 10.86 -16.04
C LEU A 5 -25.20 11.55 -15.84
N VAL A 6 -26.12 11.44 -16.79
CA VAL A 6 -27.51 11.90 -16.63
C VAL A 6 -28.41 10.66 -16.66
N GLY A 7 -29.06 10.37 -15.54
CA GLY A 7 -30.05 9.30 -15.44
C GLY A 7 -31.47 9.88 -15.48
N LEU A 8 -32.27 9.48 -16.47
CA LEU A 8 -33.70 9.79 -16.50
C LEU A 8 -34.48 8.54 -16.06
N ARG A 9 -35.20 8.68 -14.94
CA ARG A 9 -36.07 7.62 -14.41
C ARG A 9 -37.47 7.84 -15.00
N LYS A 10 -37.92 6.98 -15.92
CA LYS A 10 -39.30 7.04 -16.44
C LYS A 10 -40.25 6.04 -15.78
N ASN A 11 -39.78 4.93 -15.19
CA ASN A 11 -40.62 3.97 -14.45
C ASN A 11 -39.81 3.08 -13.49
N VAL A 12 -40.45 2.57 -12.43
CA VAL A 12 -39.79 1.90 -11.29
C VAL A 12 -39.30 0.47 -11.61
N ASN A 13 -39.85 -0.18 -12.64
CA ASN A 13 -39.54 -1.57 -13.03
C ASN A 13 -38.80 -1.71 -14.37
N GLN A 14 -38.19 -0.63 -14.88
CA GLN A 14 -37.35 -0.72 -16.08
C GLN A 14 -35.87 -0.53 -15.75
N PRO A 15 -34.95 -1.23 -16.45
CA PRO A 15 -33.53 -1.02 -16.29
C PRO A 15 -33.18 0.44 -16.58
N ILE A 16 -32.44 1.07 -15.67
CA ILE A 16 -32.03 2.46 -15.81
C ILE A 16 -31.00 2.54 -16.95
N ARG A 17 -31.36 3.23 -18.04
CA ARG A 17 -30.41 3.56 -19.10
C ARG A 17 -29.61 4.79 -18.70
N PHE A 18 -28.30 4.69 -18.77
CA PHE A 18 -27.40 5.82 -18.60
C PHE A 18 -26.83 6.21 -19.96
N HIS A 19 -26.86 7.51 -20.25
CA HIS A 19 -26.17 8.09 -21.39
C HIS A 19 -24.94 8.85 -20.87
N ILE A 20 -23.78 8.56 -21.46
CA ILE A 20 -22.53 9.26 -21.17
C ILE A 20 -22.29 10.24 -22.31
N TYR A 21 -22.20 11.53 -21.99
CA TYR A 21 -21.82 12.56 -22.96
C TYR A 21 -20.40 13.05 -22.67
N SER A 22 -19.56 13.10 -23.70
CA SER A 22 -18.23 13.72 -23.65
C SER A 22 -18.37 15.22 -23.91
N ASN A 23 -17.65 16.05 -23.16
CA ASN A 23 -17.71 17.51 -23.29
C ASN A 23 -16.76 18.07 -24.38
N LYS A 24 -16.37 17.25 -25.36
CA LYS A 24 -15.58 17.65 -26.53
C LYS A 24 -16.33 17.27 -27.81
N ASN A 25 -16.30 18.16 -28.80
CA ASN A 25 -16.77 17.89 -30.16
C ASN A 25 -16.03 16.69 -30.75
N LEU A 26 -16.62 15.50 -30.63
CA LEU A 26 -16.22 14.28 -31.33
C LEU A 26 -17.19 14.06 -32.49
N ALA A 27 -16.69 13.53 -33.60
CA ALA A 27 -17.48 13.18 -34.78
C ALA A 27 -18.62 12.19 -34.43
N ASP A 28 -19.71 12.23 -35.20
CA ASP A 28 -21.00 11.59 -34.88
C ASP A 28 -20.91 10.07 -34.65
N ASP A 29 -19.91 9.42 -35.23
CA ASP A 29 -19.60 8.01 -35.15
C ASP A 29 -18.96 7.56 -33.81
N GLN A 30 -18.54 8.49 -32.94
CA GLN A 30 -18.04 8.18 -31.59
C GLN A 30 -19.09 8.37 -30.48
N LYS A 31 -20.33 8.73 -30.81
CA LYS A 31 -21.32 9.21 -29.81
C LYS A 31 -22.11 8.13 -29.07
N VAL A 32 -21.98 6.84 -29.39
CA VAL A 32 -22.85 5.81 -28.81
C VAL A 32 -22.08 4.59 -28.29
N CYS A 33 -21.54 4.71 -27.08
CA CYS A 33 -21.26 3.52 -26.26
C CYS A 33 -22.48 3.27 -25.36
N THR A 34 -23.37 2.38 -25.80
CA THR A 34 -24.50 1.91 -24.98
C THR A 34 -23.98 0.90 -23.95
N PHE A 35 -23.91 1.29 -22.68
CA PHE A 35 -23.55 0.39 -21.59
C PHE A 35 -24.81 -0.25 -20.99
N TYR A 36 -24.87 -1.58 -20.96
CA TYR A 36 -25.87 -2.32 -20.18
C TYR A 36 -25.30 -2.65 -18.80
N MET A 37 -25.64 -1.85 -17.80
CA MET A 37 -25.44 -2.22 -16.39
C MET A 37 -26.69 -3.00 -15.94
N ILE A 38 -26.60 -4.32 -15.86
CA ILE A 38 -27.64 -5.14 -15.20
C ILE A 38 -27.45 -4.97 -13.70
N ALA A 39 -28.08 -3.96 -13.12
CA ALA A 39 -28.20 -3.84 -11.68
C ALA A 39 -29.31 -4.80 -11.21
N ILE A 40 -28.95 -5.98 -10.72
CA ILE A 40 -29.87 -6.82 -9.95
C ILE A 40 -30.08 -6.13 -8.60
N LEU A 41 -31.08 -5.26 -8.53
CA LEU A 41 -31.60 -4.73 -7.27
C LEU A 41 -32.57 -5.76 -6.68
N THR A 42 -32.07 -6.75 -5.96
CA THR A 42 -32.93 -7.49 -5.03
C THR A 42 -33.15 -6.59 -3.80
N ARG A 43 -34.40 -6.17 -3.61
CA ARG A 43 -34.86 -5.60 -2.34
C ARG A 43 -34.48 -6.57 -1.22
N THR A 44 -33.96 -6.02 -0.12
CA THR A 44 -33.64 -6.67 1.16
C THR A 44 -32.36 -7.50 1.24
N SER A 45 -31.20 -6.83 1.26
CA SER A 45 -30.11 -7.07 2.24
C SER A 45 -28.97 -6.09 2.01
N THR A 46 -28.51 -5.41 3.07
CA THR A 46 -27.26 -4.65 3.08
C THR A 46 -26.08 -5.62 3.09
N LYS A 47 -25.69 -6.13 1.92
CA LYS A 47 -24.40 -6.80 1.71
C LYS A 47 -23.62 -6.10 0.62
N LEU A 48 -22.40 -5.68 0.97
CA LEU A 48 -21.38 -5.16 0.06
C LEU A 48 -21.02 -6.30 -0.91
N LEU A 49 -21.38 -6.19 -2.19
CA LEU A 49 -20.89 -7.09 -3.22
C LEU A 49 -19.50 -6.60 -3.65
N SER A 50 -18.45 -7.14 -3.02
CA SER A 50 -17.09 -7.03 -3.54
C SER A 50 -16.91 -8.05 -4.66
N HIS A 51 -16.54 -7.57 -5.84
CA HIS A 51 -16.34 -8.28 -7.11
C HIS A 51 -17.60 -8.60 -7.93
N THR A 52 -17.84 -7.76 -8.93
CA THR A 52 -18.61 -8.14 -10.13
C THR A 52 -17.73 -7.90 -11.36
N ASP A 53 -17.49 -8.96 -12.12
CA ASP A 53 -16.86 -8.91 -13.43
C ASP A 53 -17.78 -8.20 -14.42
N VAL A 54 -17.35 -7.06 -14.96
CA VAL A 54 -18.06 -6.40 -16.07
C VAL A 54 -17.54 -6.97 -17.38
N LEU A 55 -18.33 -7.82 -18.02
CA LEU A 55 -18.02 -8.38 -19.33
C LEU A 55 -18.43 -7.40 -20.44
N VAL A 56 -17.47 -6.68 -21.01
CA VAL A 56 -17.67 -5.77 -22.14
C VAL A 56 -17.62 -6.56 -23.45
N ARG A 57 -18.72 -6.58 -24.22
CA ARG A 57 -18.72 -7.01 -25.63
C ARG A 57 -18.93 -5.77 -26.51
N SER A 58 -17.92 -5.42 -27.30
CA SER A 58 -18.03 -4.53 -28.45
C SER A 58 -17.88 -5.36 -29.72
N SER A 59 -18.75 -5.15 -30.70
CA SER A 59 -18.71 -5.80 -32.01
C SER A 59 -17.66 -5.20 -32.97
N SER A 60 -16.83 -4.26 -32.54
CA SER A 60 -15.85 -3.62 -33.44
C SER A 60 -14.47 -3.31 -32.84
N LEU A 61 -14.14 -3.77 -31.64
CA LEU A 61 -12.76 -3.68 -31.11
C LEU A 61 -12.33 -4.97 -30.39
N ARG A 62 -11.29 -5.63 -30.89
CA ARG A 62 -10.52 -6.62 -30.12
C ARG A 62 -9.80 -5.87 -28.98
N LEU A 63 -10.35 -5.91 -27.77
CA LEU A 63 -9.71 -5.38 -26.57
C LEU A 63 -9.39 -6.52 -25.60
N LYS A 64 -8.10 -6.60 -25.22
CA LYS A 64 -7.54 -7.53 -24.23
C LYS A 64 -8.15 -7.24 -22.85
N ARG A 65 -8.40 -8.32 -22.08
CA ARG A 65 -8.96 -8.31 -20.70
C ARG A 65 -8.32 -7.20 -19.86
N SER A 66 -9.12 -6.25 -19.38
CA SER A 66 -8.75 -5.33 -18.32
C SER A 66 -9.74 -5.46 -17.18
N VAL A 67 -9.22 -5.55 -15.95
CA VAL A 67 -10.01 -5.64 -14.72
C VAL A 67 -10.34 -4.22 -14.28
N LEU A 68 -11.62 -3.88 -14.19
CA LEU A 68 -12.10 -2.63 -13.58
C LEU A 68 -12.24 -2.85 -12.07
N SER A 69 -11.59 -2.03 -11.25
CA SER A 69 -11.91 -1.92 -9.82
C SER A 69 -12.78 -0.68 -9.59
N SER A 70 -13.85 -0.82 -8.80
CA SER A 70 -14.71 0.30 -8.41
C SER A 70 -15.14 0.15 -6.96
N ASN A 71 -14.99 1.20 -6.16
CA ASN A 71 -15.60 1.33 -4.85
C ASN A 71 -16.94 2.07 -4.98
N LEU A 72 -18.05 1.38 -4.69
CA LEU A 72 -19.40 1.97 -4.72
C LEU A 72 -19.86 2.21 -3.27
N LEU A 73 -19.95 3.48 -2.84
CA LEU A 73 -20.56 3.83 -1.55
C LEU A 73 -22.02 4.25 -1.75
N TYR A 74 -22.96 3.39 -1.36
CA TYR A 74 -24.39 3.73 -1.35
C TYR A 74 -24.78 4.33 0.00
N LYS A 75 -24.77 5.66 0.11
CA LYS A 75 -25.50 6.37 1.19
C LYS A 75 -26.82 6.84 0.60
N GLY A 76 -27.94 6.56 1.26
CA GLY A 76 -29.31 6.56 0.74
C GLY A 76 -29.92 7.89 0.27
N ARG A 77 -29.14 8.80 -0.32
CA ARG A 77 -29.59 9.99 -1.07
C ARG A 77 -28.66 10.25 -2.26
N GLY A 78 -28.86 9.50 -3.35
CA GLY A 78 -28.31 9.78 -4.68
C GLY A 78 -26.79 9.60 -4.85
N ILE A 79 -26.38 8.93 -5.92
CA ILE A 79 -24.98 8.84 -6.34
C ILE A 79 -24.57 10.23 -6.86
N LYS A 80 -23.71 10.96 -6.13
CA LYS A 80 -23.32 12.32 -6.53
C LYS A 80 -22.15 12.35 -7.52
N HIS A 81 -21.22 11.39 -7.48
CA HIS A 81 -20.09 11.35 -8.43
C HIS A 81 -19.61 9.90 -8.65
N PHE A 82 -19.33 9.57 -9.91
CA PHE A 82 -18.65 8.34 -10.31
C PHE A 82 -17.35 8.74 -11.02
N HIS A 83 -16.22 8.16 -10.63
CA HIS A 83 -14.94 8.37 -11.30
C HIS A 83 -14.57 7.09 -12.06
N LEU A 84 -14.65 7.14 -13.39
CA LEU A 84 -14.29 6.02 -14.27
C LEU A 84 -12.90 6.33 -14.84
N SER A 85 -11.87 5.69 -14.30
CA SER A 85 -10.51 5.75 -14.82
C SER A 85 -10.34 4.67 -15.88
N THR A 86 -10.15 5.06 -17.15
CA THR A 86 -9.76 4.13 -18.21
C THR A 86 -8.24 4.09 -18.29
N ARG A 87 -7.63 2.95 -17.96
CA ARG A 87 -6.21 2.69 -18.20
C ARG A 87 -6.01 2.46 -19.70
N SER A 88 -5.33 3.39 -20.37
CA SER A 88 -4.59 3.05 -21.57
C SER A 88 -3.36 2.27 -21.11
N MET A 89 -3.27 0.97 -21.42
CA MET A 89 -1.96 0.31 -21.37
C MET A 89 -1.17 0.82 -22.58
N SER A 90 -0.52 1.97 -22.44
CA SER A 90 0.60 2.27 -23.29
C SER A 90 1.72 1.31 -22.88
N SER A 91 2.10 0.43 -23.81
CA SER A 91 3.39 -0.24 -23.81
C SER A 91 4.48 0.80 -24.04
N GLY A 92 4.68 1.66 -23.04
CA GLY A 92 5.80 2.59 -22.96
C GLY A 92 6.87 1.96 -22.08
N ASN A 93 8.06 1.76 -22.63
CA ASN A 93 9.23 1.34 -21.87
C ASN A 93 9.34 2.15 -20.57
N LYS A 94 9.33 1.45 -19.42
CA LYS A 94 9.57 2.02 -18.09
C LYS A 94 10.98 2.60 -18.05
N LYS A 95 11.13 3.88 -18.39
CA LYS A 95 12.40 4.59 -18.29
C LYS A 95 12.65 4.94 -16.83
N HIS A 96 13.17 3.98 -16.08
CA HIS A 96 13.87 4.31 -14.84
C HIS A 96 15.10 5.16 -15.19
N LYS A 97 15.36 6.19 -14.39
CA LYS A 97 16.58 6.99 -14.50
C LYS A 97 17.77 6.05 -14.24
N MET A 98 18.60 5.84 -15.25
CA MET A 98 19.83 5.06 -15.12
C MET A 98 20.87 5.93 -14.43
N ASP A 99 21.51 5.43 -13.38
CA ASP A 99 22.70 6.08 -12.82
C ASP A 99 23.87 5.95 -13.81
N GLY A 100 24.97 6.68 -13.60
CA GLY A 100 26.16 6.69 -14.49
C GLY A 100 26.85 5.34 -14.72
N ASP A 101 26.39 4.28 -14.04
CA ASP A 101 26.85 2.89 -14.13
C ASP A 101 25.81 1.96 -14.81
N GLY A 102 24.71 2.50 -15.35
CA GLY A 102 23.68 1.73 -16.05
C GLY A 102 22.73 0.92 -15.16
N GLN A 103 22.90 0.97 -13.83
CA GLN A 103 21.98 0.35 -12.88
C GLN A 103 20.85 1.31 -12.48
N GLN A 104 19.62 0.80 -12.41
CA GLN A 104 18.45 1.56 -11.95
C GLN A 104 18.52 1.71 -10.42
N SER A 105 18.33 2.94 -9.93
CA SER A 105 18.37 3.24 -8.51
C SER A 105 16.98 3.50 -7.92
N ILE A 106 16.83 3.16 -6.64
CA ILE A 106 15.66 3.50 -5.83
C ILE A 106 16.14 4.26 -4.59
N THR A 107 15.54 5.42 -4.33
CA THR A 107 15.90 6.21 -3.15
C THR A 107 15.12 5.73 -1.93
N LEU A 108 15.78 5.28 -0.87
CA LEU A 108 15.16 5.06 0.43
C LEU A 108 15.27 6.35 1.25
N VAL A 109 14.12 6.95 1.59
CA VAL A 109 14.09 8.12 2.46
C VAL A 109 14.01 7.68 3.92
N THR A 110 15.11 7.88 4.64
CA THR A 110 15.23 7.56 6.07
C THR A 110 16.38 8.35 6.70
N GLY A 111 16.12 8.95 7.86
CA GLY A 111 17.17 9.49 8.75
C GLY A 111 17.61 8.49 9.83
N ASN A 112 17.04 7.27 9.86
CA ASN A 112 17.36 6.26 10.87
C ASN A 112 18.39 5.27 10.33
N GLN A 113 19.64 5.42 10.76
CA GLN A 113 20.77 4.60 10.32
C GLN A 113 20.59 3.11 10.66
N LYS A 114 20.03 2.77 11.82
CA LYS A 114 19.79 1.36 12.21
C LYS A 114 18.73 0.70 11.33
N LYS A 115 17.66 1.43 10.99
CA LYS A 115 16.66 0.95 10.03
C LYS A 115 17.27 0.74 8.65
N LEU A 116 18.11 1.68 8.19
CA LEU A 116 18.82 1.55 6.92
C LEU A 116 19.70 0.28 6.90
N GLU A 117 20.50 0.05 7.95
CA GLU A 117 21.35 -1.14 8.06
C GLU A 117 20.53 -2.44 8.02
N GLU A 118 19.43 -2.52 8.77
CA GLU A 118 18.54 -3.68 8.73
C GLU A 118 17.90 -3.86 7.34
N PHE A 119 17.42 -2.77 6.73
CA PHE A 119 16.80 -2.81 5.41
C PHE A 119 17.76 -3.34 4.34
N ILE A 120 18.97 -2.80 4.27
CA ILE A 120 19.99 -3.21 3.30
C ILE A 120 20.42 -4.67 3.55
N HIS A 121 20.60 -5.05 4.81
CA HIS A 121 20.94 -6.43 5.15
C HIS A 121 19.87 -7.43 4.71
N ILE A 122 18.58 -7.11 4.92
CA ILE A 122 17.47 -7.98 4.51
C ILE A 122 17.36 -8.05 2.98
N LEU A 123 17.52 -6.92 2.31
CA LEU A 123 17.42 -6.84 0.85
C LEU A 123 18.46 -7.75 0.18
N GLY A 124 19.67 -7.80 0.77
CA GLY A 124 20.78 -8.61 0.30
C GLY A 124 21.37 -8.09 -1.01
N ASN A 125 22.48 -8.72 -1.43
CA ASN A 125 23.23 -8.28 -2.61
C ASN A 125 22.58 -8.67 -3.95
N ASP A 126 21.63 -9.61 -3.93
CA ASP A 126 20.98 -10.14 -5.13
C ASP A 126 19.83 -9.25 -5.64
N PHE A 127 19.56 -8.13 -4.97
CA PHE A 127 18.51 -7.22 -5.40
C PHE A 127 18.97 -6.36 -6.58
N LYS A 128 18.19 -6.37 -7.66
CA LYS A 128 18.59 -5.78 -8.94
C LYS A 128 18.76 -4.26 -8.93
N PHE A 129 18.09 -3.55 -8.02
CA PHE A 129 18.17 -2.10 -7.94
C PHE A 129 19.19 -1.65 -6.91
N LYS A 130 19.93 -0.60 -7.24
CA LYS A 130 20.77 0.09 -6.27
C LYS A 130 19.90 0.90 -5.32
N VAL A 131 19.98 0.65 -4.02
CA VAL A 131 19.29 1.47 -3.01
C VAL A 131 20.20 2.60 -2.57
N ILE A 132 19.73 3.84 -2.71
CA ILE A 132 20.43 5.05 -2.27
C ILE A 132 19.66 5.62 -1.08
N SER A 133 20.33 5.84 0.05
CA SER A 133 19.68 6.51 1.19
C SER A 133 19.72 8.02 1.04
N LYS A 134 18.60 8.70 1.37
CA LYS A 134 18.57 10.15 1.57
C LYS A 134 17.85 10.47 2.87
N ASP A 135 18.45 11.33 3.67
CA ASP A 135 17.80 11.91 4.84
C ASP A 135 17.01 13.14 4.39
N ILE A 136 15.69 13.01 4.32
CA ILE A 136 14.78 14.10 3.98
C ILE A 136 13.78 14.20 5.12
N ASP A 137 13.66 15.41 5.67
CA ASP A 137 12.64 15.69 6.66
C ASP A 137 11.27 15.67 6.00
N LEU A 138 10.45 14.69 6.38
CA LEU A 138 9.10 14.51 5.90
C LEU A 138 8.12 14.69 7.06
N PRO A 139 6.97 15.33 6.82
CA PRO A 139 5.95 15.47 7.85
C PRO A 139 5.48 14.09 8.36
N GLU A 140 5.35 13.97 9.69
CA GLU A 140 4.75 12.79 10.32
C GLU A 140 3.23 12.99 10.34
N TYR A 141 2.53 12.36 9.38
CA TYR A 141 1.08 12.43 9.25
C TYR A 141 0.37 11.68 10.38
N GLN A 142 -0.88 12.08 10.63
CA GLN A 142 -1.79 11.36 11.53
C GLN A 142 -2.81 10.58 10.69
N GLY A 143 -3.22 9.42 11.18
CA GLY A 143 -4.20 8.56 10.53
C GLY A 143 -3.89 7.09 10.72
N GLU A 144 -4.54 6.26 9.90
CA GLU A 144 -4.26 4.84 9.86
C GLU A 144 -2.87 4.58 9.26
N PRO A 145 -2.14 3.53 9.69
CA PRO A 145 -0.76 3.29 9.27
C PRO A 145 -0.54 3.26 7.75
N GLU A 146 -1.46 2.65 7.00
CA GLU A 146 -1.38 2.61 5.54
C GLU A 146 -1.57 3.98 4.90
N GLU A 147 -2.46 4.81 5.45
CA GLU A 147 -2.70 6.17 4.96
C GLU A 147 -1.48 7.07 5.22
N VAL A 148 -0.93 6.99 6.44
CA VAL A 148 0.31 7.68 6.82
C VAL A 148 1.45 7.31 5.87
N ALA A 149 1.67 6.00 5.64
CA ALA A 149 2.71 5.52 4.72
C ALA A 149 2.49 6.02 3.28
N ARG A 150 1.25 6.03 2.77
CA ARG A 150 0.93 6.56 1.43
C ARG A 150 1.20 8.05 1.31
N LEU A 151 0.76 8.85 2.28
CA LEU A 151 0.98 10.30 2.29
C LEU A 151 2.47 10.63 2.37
N LYS A 152 3.21 9.94 3.23
CA LYS A 152 4.65 10.09 3.38
C LYS A 152 5.40 9.70 2.10
N CYS A 153 5.03 8.59 1.47
CA CYS A 153 5.63 8.15 0.21
C CYS A 153 5.35 9.11 -0.95
N ARG A 154 4.11 9.65 -1.04
CA ARG A 154 3.78 10.68 -2.03
C ARG A 154 4.62 11.93 -1.85
N MET A 155 4.73 12.42 -0.61
CA MET A 155 5.56 13.58 -0.30
C MET A 155 7.04 13.33 -0.62
N ALA A 156 7.55 12.13 -0.31
CA ALA A 156 8.90 11.73 -0.69
C ALA A 156 9.10 11.73 -2.22
N ALA A 157 8.13 11.23 -2.97
CA ALA A 157 8.17 11.19 -4.44
C ALA A 157 8.20 12.59 -5.06
N GLU A 158 7.48 13.56 -4.48
CA GLU A 158 7.50 14.96 -4.91
C GLU A 158 8.88 15.60 -4.74
N HIS A 159 9.60 15.26 -3.66
CA HIS A 159 10.96 15.75 -3.40
C HIS A 159 12.01 15.06 -4.28
N ILE A 160 11.89 13.75 -4.48
CA ILE A 160 12.87 12.93 -5.20
C ILE A 160 12.71 13.04 -6.71
N GLN A 161 11.48 13.19 -7.21
CA GLN A 161 11.13 13.19 -8.64
C GLN A 161 11.65 11.93 -9.35
N GLY A 162 11.46 10.76 -8.72
CA GLY A 162 11.91 9.47 -9.20
C GLY A 162 11.53 8.32 -8.26
N PRO A 163 12.00 7.08 -8.54
CA PRO A 163 11.69 5.92 -7.73
C PRO A 163 12.11 6.11 -6.27
N VAL A 164 11.15 5.95 -5.36
CA VAL A 164 11.33 6.22 -3.94
C VAL A 164 10.69 5.14 -3.07
N LEU A 165 11.33 4.89 -1.93
CA LEU A 165 10.89 4.04 -0.85
C LEU A 165 10.84 4.86 0.44
N ILE A 166 9.81 4.62 1.23
CA ILE A 166 9.81 4.97 2.65
C ILE A 166 9.53 3.71 3.47
N GLU A 167 9.93 3.75 4.73
CA GLU A 167 9.58 2.74 5.71
C GLU A 167 8.86 3.40 6.89
N ASP A 168 7.65 2.92 7.20
CA ASP A 168 6.92 3.32 8.39
C ASP A 168 6.74 2.14 9.34
N THR A 169 6.93 2.37 10.64
CA THR A 169 6.90 1.31 11.65
C THR A 169 5.88 1.67 12.71
N SER A 170 4.98 0.74 12.99
CA SER A 170 3.98 0.84 14.04
C SER A 170 4.16 -0.26 15.08
N LEU A 171 3.82 0.04 16.32
CA LEU A 171 3.64 -0.95 17.38
C LEU A 171 2.23 -0.80 17.92
N CYS A 172 1.40 -1.80 17.66
CA CYS A 172 -0.05 -1.72 17.80
C CYS A 172 -0.49 -2.60 18.97
N PHE A 173 -0.95 -2.01 20.08
CA PHE A 173 -1.44 -2.80 21.22
C PHE A 173 -2.92 -3.16 21.00
N ASN A 174 -3.26 -4.44 21.06
CA ASN A 174 -4.61 -4.91 20.77
C ASN A 174 -5.63 -4.33 21.77
N ALA A 175 -5.27 -4.30 23.05
CA ALA A 175 -6.08 -3.70 24.12
C ALA A 175 -6.37 -2.20 23.93
N LEU A 176 -5.55 -1.47 23.17
CA LEU A 176 -5.74 -0.05 22.85
C LEU A 176 -6.26 0.18 21.43
N GLY A 177 -6.87 -0.84 20.81
CA GLY A 177 -7.40 -0.72 19.45
C GLY A 177 -6.32 -0.44 18.39
N GLY A 178 -5.08 -0.87 18.64
CA GLY A 178 -3.94 -0.67 17.76
C GLY A 178 -3.08 0.56 18.06
N MET A 179 -3.41 1.36 19.09
CA MET A 179 -2.53 2.43 19.57
C MET A 179 -1.34 1.87 20.38
N PRO A 180 -0.19 2.55 20.46
CA PRO A 180 0.13 3.84 19.84
C PRO A 180 0.32 3.79 18.32
N GLY A 181 0.45 2.61 17.72
CA GLY A 181 0.46 2.41 16.28
C GLY A 181 1.54 3.25 15.59
N PRO A 182 1.20 4.10 14.60
CA PRO A 182 2.17 4.92 13.87
C PRO A 182 2.81 6.01 14.76
N TYR A 183 2.24 6.29 15.93
CA TYR A 183 2.74 7.29 16.87
C TYR A 183 3.81 6.76 17.82
N ILE A 184 4.21 5.48 17.68
CA ILE A 184 5.12 4.80 18.61
C ILE A 184 6.42 5.57 18.89
N LYS A 185 6.97 6.29 17.90
CA LYS A 185 8.17 7.16 18.07
C LYS A 185 8.00 8.15 19.23
N TRP A 186 6.84 8.81 19.31
CA TRP A 186 6.56 9.84 20.30
C TRP A 186 6.27 9.25 21.67
N PHE A 187 5.55 8.13 21.72
CA PHE A 187 5.29 7.40 22.96
C PHE A 187 6.59 6.87 23.54
N LEU A 188 7.40 6.17 22.73
CA LEU A 188 8.71 5.67 23.17
C LEU A 188 9.60 6.80 23.68
N LYS A 189 9.67 7.94 22.98
CA LYS A 189 10.46 9.11 23.42
C LYS A 189 9.99 9.65 24.78
N SER A 190 8.69 9.62 25.03
CA SER A 190 8.09 10.25 26.21
C SER A 190 8.13 9.33 27.43
N VAL A 191 7.81 8.05 27.26
CA VAL A 191 7.60 7.11 28.38
C VAL A 191 8.62 5.98 28.43
N GLY A 192 9.44 5.80 27.39
CA GLY A 192 10.41 4.70 27.29
C GLY A 192 9.76 3.32 27.17
N PRO A 193 10.55 2.25 26.96
CA PRO A 193 10.04 0.87 26.92
C PRO A 193 9.28 0.48 28.19
N GLU A 194 9.74 0.95 29.36
CA GLU A 194 9.11 0.69 30.66
C GLU A 194 7.72 1.32 30.72
N GLY A 195 7.59 2.54 30.22
CA GLY A 195 6.32 3.23 30.13
C GLY A 195 5.36 2.60 29.13
N LEU A 196 5.85 2.11 27.99
CA LEU A 196 5.04 1.37 27.01
C LEU A 196 4.40 0.13 27.63
N HIS A 197 5.14 -0.64 28.42
CA HIS A 197 4.59 -1.76 29.19
C HIS A 197 3.58 -1.28 30.24
N LYS A 198 3.91 -0.24 31.01
CA LYS A 198 3.02 0.31 32.05
C LYS A 198 1.71 0.88 31.51
N MET A 199 1.67 1.37 30.27
CA MET A 199 0.44 1.83 29.62
C MET A 199 -0.63 0.74 29.54
N LEU A 200 -0.22 -0.53 29.53
CA LEU A 200 -1.13 -1.66 29.49
C LEU A 200 -1.51 -2.18 30.88
N ALA A 201 -1.04 -1.60 31.99
CA ALA A 201 -1.24 -2.15 33.35
C ALA A 201 -2.72 -2.45 33.69
N GLY A 202 -3.65 -1.61 33.22
CA GLY A 202 -5.09 -1.78 33.44
C GLY A 202 -5.82 -2.76 32.50
N PHE A 203 -5.10 -3.41 31.58
CA PHE A 203 -5.67 -4.35 30.61
C PHE A 203 -5.14 -5.76 30.85
N GLU A 204 -6.00 -6.77 30.80
CA GLU A 204 -5.55 -8.17 30.85
C GLU A 204 -4.80 -8.55 29.56
N ASP A 205 -5.32 -8.10 28.41
CA ASP A 205 -4.69 -8.32 27.12
C ASP A 205 -3.42 -7.48 26.96
N LYS A 206 -2.30 -8.17 26.77
CA LYS A 206 -0.97 -7.59 26.50
C LYS A 206 -0.50 -7.83 25.07
N THR A 207 -1.33 -8.44 24.23
CA THR A 207 -0.97 -8.79 22.86
C THR A 207 -0.81 -7.55 21.99
N ALA A 208 0.12 -7.63 21.04
CA ALA A 208 0.46 -6.54 20.15
C ALA A 208 0.99 -7.01 18.80
N ASP A 209 0.82 -6.17 17.79
CA ASP A 209 1.43 -6.33 16.48
C ASP A 209 2.57 -5.32 16.29
N ALA A 210 3.76 -5.83 16.00
CA ALA A 210 4.78 -5.03 15.35
C ALA A 210 4.49 -4.99 13.84
N MET A 211 4.38 -3.80 13.25
CA MET A 211 4.09 -3.65 11.83
C MET A 211 5.11 -2.77 11.13
N CYS A 212 5.57 -3.20 9.95
CA CYS A 212 6.37 -2.42 9.03
C CYS A 212 5.60 -2.27 7.71
N ILE A 213 5.55 -1.05 7.19
CA ILE A 213 5.03 -0.76 5.86
C ILE A 213 6.18 -0.18 5.04
N VAL A 214 6.59 -0.91 4.02
CA VAL A 214 7.44 -0.38 2.95
C VAL A 214 6.52 0.18 1.88
N ALA A 215 6.61 1.48 1.61
CA ALA A 215 5.80 2.14 0.60
C ALA A 215 6.67 2.62 -0.56
N TYR A 216 6.29 2.24 -1.77
CA TYR A 216 7.03 2.49 -3.01
C TYR A 216 6.23 3.35 -3.97
N SER A 217 6.91 4.32 -4.60
CA SER A 217 6.43 5.05 -5.77
C SER A 217 7.50 5.01 -6.87
N ASP A 218 7.08 4.94 -8.12
CA ASP A 218 7.96 5.06 -9.28
C ASP A 218 8.35 6.52 -9.59
N GLY A 219 7.76 7.49 -8.86
CA GLY A 219 8.01 8.92 -9.01
C GLY A 219 7.06 9.63 -9.99
N HIS A 220 6.15 8.91 -10.64
CA HIS A 220 5.14 9.53 -11.50
C HIS A 220 3.96 10.06 -10.68
N LYS A 221 3.50 11.27 -11.01
CA LYS A 221 2.47 12.00 -10.25
C LYS A 221 1.14 11.25 -10.12
N ASP A 222 0.79 10.46 -11.13
CA ASP A 222 -0.48 9.70 -11.19
C ASP A 222 -0.30 8.21 -10.82
N SER A 223 0.91 7.80 -10.43
CA SER A 223 1.15 6.42 -10.02
C SER A 223 0.66 6.18 -8.60
N GLU A 224 -0.06 5.08 -8.42
CA GLU A 224 -0.47 4.61 -7.10
C GLU A 224 0.73 4.15 -6.29
N VAL A 225 0.76 4.55 -5.02
CA VAL A 225 1.76 4.06 -4.06
C VAL A 225 1.49 2.59 -3.78
N GLN A 226 2.52 1.77 -3.93
CA GLN A 226 2.46 0.34 -3.62
C GLN A 226 2.90 0.13 -2.17
N LEU A 227 2.13 -0.64 -1.40
CA LEU A 227 2.43 -0.95 -0.01
C LEU A 227 2.81 -2.42 0.14
N PHE A 228 3.88 -2.67 0.88
CA PHE A 228 4.34 -3.99 1.28
C PHE A 228 4.34 -4.05 2.81
N ILE A 229 3.40 -4.81 3.36
CA ILE A 229 3.11 -4.82 4.78
C ILE A 229 3.66 -6.10 5.40
N GLY A 230 4.53 -5.95 6.39
CA GLY A 230 4.98 -7.04 7.25
C GLY A 230 4.46 -6.82 8.67
N LYS A 231 3.95 -7.87 9.29
CA LYS A 231 3.47 -7.87 10.67
C LYS A 231 4.12 -9.01 11.44
N THR A 232 4.37 -8.82 12.72
CA THR A 232 4.74 -9.88 13.65
C THR A 232 3.92 -9.72 14.92
N GLU A 233 3.18 -10.76 15.26
CA GLU A 233 2.40 -10.85 16.49
C GLU A 233 3.34 -11.10 17.68
N GLY A 234 2.95 -10.60 18.84
CA GLY A 234 3.67 -10.79 20.07
C GLY A 234 2.92 -10.23 21.27
N THR A 235 3.66 -10.05 22.35
CA THR A 235 3.15 -9.55 23.62
C THR A 235 4.06 -8.44 24.15
N ILE A 236 3.47 -7.42 24.75
CA ILE A 236 4.20 -6.38 25.45
C ILE A 236 4.54 -6.85 26.86
N VAL A 237 5.81 -6.80 27.20
CA VAL A 237 6.38 -7.35 28.44
C VAL A 237 7.22 -6.31 29.14
N ASP A 238 7.55 -6.56 30.42
CA ASP A 238 8.54 -5.76 31.14
C ASP A 238 9.87 -5.78 30.36
N PRO A 239 10.49 -4.61 30.07
CA PRO A 239 11.65 -4.52 29.21
C PRO A 239 12.84 -5.40 29.62
N ARG A 240 13.37 -6.18 28.67
CA ARG A 240 14.57 -6.99 28.84
C ARG A 240 15.56 -6.79 27.69
N GLY A 241 16.83 -7.12 27.92
CA GLY A 241 17.90 -6.95 26.93
C GLY A 241 18.42 -5.52 26.74
N PRO A 242 19.29 -5.29 25.74
CA PRO A 242 19.91 -4.00 25.45
C PRO A 242 18.91 -2.94 24.98
N ARG A 243 19.07 -1.68 25.43
CA ARG A 243 18.20 -0.54 25.07
C ARG A 243 18.66 0.20 23.80
N ASP A 244 19.41 -0.47 22.95
CA ASP A 244 20.08 0.17 21.82
C ASP A 244 19.10 0.51 20.69
N PHE A 245 17.96 -0.19 20.58
CA PHE A 245 17.07 -0.04 19.44
C PHE A 245 15.59 -0.01 19.82
N GLY A 246 15.05 1.22 19.87
CA GLY A 246 13.62 1.44 19.85
C GLY A 246 12.89 0.82 21.05
N TRP A 247 11.78 0.16 20.74
CA TRP A 247 10.89 -0.52 21.69
C TRP A 247 11.17 -2.03 21.74
N ASP A 248 12.20 -2.53 21.06
CA ASP A 248 12.57 -3.94 21.04
C ASP A 248 12.63 -4.60 22.44
N PRO A 249 13.11 -3.91 23.50
CA PRO A 249 13.15 -4.49 24.84
C PRO A 249 11.78 -4.89 25.40
N CYS A 250 10.70 -4.23 25.01
CA CYS A 250 9.37 -4.49 25.57
C CYS A 250 8.47 -5.33 24.66
N PHE A 251 8.99 -5.87 23.55
CA PHE A 251 8.21 -6.68 22.62
C PHE A 251 8.76 -8.10 22.53
N GLN A 252 7.95 -9.07 22.95
CA GLN A 252 8.23 -10.50 22.85
C GLN A 252 7.42 -11.10 21.69
N PRO A 253 8.05 -11.52 20.58
CA PRO A 253 7.33 -12.10 19.45
C PRO A 253 6.74 -13.47 19.83
N THR A 254 5.57 -13.80 19.27
CA THR A 254 4.93 -15.09 19.48
C THR A 254 5.85 -16.24 19.08
N GLY A 255 5.94 -17.26 19.94
CA GLY A 255 6.81 -18.43 19.75
C GLY A 255 8.24 -18.27 20.29
N PHE A 256 8.55 -17.17 20.96
CA PHE A 256 9.84 -16.93 21.62
C PHE A 256 9.64 -16.50 23.07
N GLU A 257 10.62 -16.83 23.91
CA GLU A 257 10.71 -16.35 25.31
C GLU A 257 11.51 -15.05 25.42
N GLN A 258 12.37 -14.80 24.44
CA GLN A 258 13.18 -13.60 24.33
C GLN A 258 12.39 -12.42 23.73
N THR A 259 12.68 -11.22 24.21
CA THR A 259 12.31 -9.97 23.55
C THR A 259 13.11 -9.78 22.26
N TYR A 260 12.66 -8.89 21.38
CA TYR A 260 13.45 -8.53 20.19
C TYR A 260 14.86 -8.03 20.52
N ALA A 261 15.05 -7.38 21.66
CA ALA A 261 16.35 -6.90 22.10
C ALA A 261 17.29 -8.04 22.54
N GLU A 262 16.73 -9.12 23.08
CA GLU A 262 17.49 -10.30 23.52
C GLU A 262 17.80 -11.27 22.37
N LEU A 263 17.05 -11.20 21.27
CA LEU A 263 17.29 -12.06 20.11
C LEU A 263 18.58 -11.68 19.37
N PRO A 264 19.38 -12.67 18.91
CA PRO A 264 20.44 -12.42 17.95
C PRO A 264 19.88 -11.74 16.69
N LYS A 265 20.64 -10.80 16.12
CA LYS A 265 20.22 -10.05 14.92
C LYS A 265 19.85 -10.97 13.76
N SER A 266 20.58 -12.08 13.57
CA SER A 266 20.27 -13.10 12.55
C SER A 266 18.89 -13.73 12.75
N THR A 267 18.52 -14.08 13.99
CA THR A 267 17.20 -14.64 14.32
C THR A 267 16.10 -13.60 14.19
N LYS A 268 16.30 -12.39 14.72
CA LYS A 268 15.32 -11.30 14.58
C LYS A 268 15.03 -11.01 13.10
N ASN A 269 16.07 -11.02 12.26
CA ASN A 269 15.95 -10.74 10.84
C ASN A 269 15.19 -11.81 10.05
N THR A 270 14.86 -12.99 10.59
CA THR A 270 14.01 -13.98 9.88
C THR A 270 12.54 -13.88 10.27
N ILE A 271 12.23 -13.31 11.43
CA ILE A 271 10.86 -13.24 11.97
C ILE A 271 10.27 -11.83 12.00
N SER A 272 11.10 -10.80 11.82
CA SER A 272 10.68 -9.43 12.04
C SER A 272 9.67 -8.94 11.02
N HIS A 273 8.80 -8.04 11.49
CA HIS A 273 7.86 -7.28 10.69
C HIS A 273 8.57 -6.55 9.53
N ARG A 274 9.77 -6.00 9.77
CA ARG A 274 10.61 -5.38 8.72
C ARG A 274 11.07 -6.41 7.68
N TYR A 275 11.57 -7.56 8.11
CA TYR A 275 11.93 -8.64 7.18
C TYR A 275 10.76 -9.03 6.27
N ARG A 276 9.60 -9.30 6.87
CA ARG A 276 8.38 -9.67 6.14
C ARG A 276 7.94 -8.60 5.14
N ALA A 277 8.12 -7.31 5.44
CA ALA A 277 7.78 -6.22 4.55
C ALA A 277 8.78 -6.08 3.38
N VAL A 278 10.09 -6.12 3.69
CA VAL A 278 11.16 -6.01 2.69
C VAL A 278 11.20 -7.23 1.78
N ASP A 279 10.94 -8.43 2.30
CA ASP A 279 10.86 -9.66 1.49
C ASP A 279 9.70 -9.62 0.49
N LYS A 280 8.53 -9.11 0.90
CA LYS A 280 7.40 -8.84 -0.01
C LYS A 280 7.76 -7.84 -1.10
N PHE A 281 8.45 -6.76 -0.73
CA PHE A 281 8.96 -5.77 -1.67
C PHE A 281 9.95 -6.41 -2.66
N LYS A 282 10.96 -7.14 -2.15
CA LYS A 282 11.95 -7.84 -2.97
C LYS A 282 11.30 -8.80 -3.95
N SER A 283 10.39 -9.65 -3.46
CA SER A 283 9.66 -10.65 -4.25
C SER A 283 8.86 -10.02 -5.38
N HIS A 284 8.17 -8.90 -5.13
CA HIS A 284 7.41 -8.18 -6.15
C HIS A 284 8.26 -7.80 -7.35
N PHE A 285 9.50 -7.34 -7.12
CA PHE A 285 10.39 -6.91 -8.20
C PHE A 285 11.16 -8.05 -8.85
N MET A 286 11.38 -9.17 -8.16
CA MET A 286 11.99 -10.38 -8.76
C MET A 286 10.98 -11.15 -9.62
N SER A 287 9.73 -11.32 -9.18
CA SER A 287 8.70 -12.07 -9.95
C SER A 287 8.25 -11.37 -11.23
N LEU A 288 8.42 -10.04 -11.31
CA LEU A 288 8.12 -9.29 -12.53
C LEU A 288 9.04 -9.64 -13.70
N ASP A 289 10.21 -10.21 -13.44
CA ASP A 289 11.17 -10.59 -14.47
C ASP A 289 10.78 -11.94 -15.11
N ASP A 290 10.27 -12.90 -14.34
CA ASP A 290 9.78 -14.19 -14.87
C ASP A 290 8.59 -14.04 -15.82
N LEU A 291 7.72 -13.06 -15.55
CA LEU A 291 6.56 -12.75 -16.40
C LEU A 291 6.94 -12.01 -17.70
N ASN A 292 8.10 -11.36 -17.73
CA ASN A 292 8.60 -10.63 -18.91
C ASN A 292 9.58 -11.48 -19.73
N SER A 293 10.34 -12.38 -19.11
CA SER A 293 11.24 -13.34 -19.79
C SER A 293 10.46 -14.45 -20.51
N GLY A 294 9.32 -14.89 -19.95
CA GLY A 294 8.44 -15.90 -20.58
C GLY A 294 7.64 -15.42 -21.81
N LYS A 295 7.73 -14.14 -22.20
CA LYS A 295 7.07 -13.60 -23.41
C LYS A 295 7.99 -13.52 -24.64
N ASN A 296 9.28 -13.83 -24.49
CA ASN A 296 10.28 -13.72 -25.57
C ASN A 296 10.71 -15.07 -26.17
N THR A 297 10.05 -16.18 -25.85
CA THR A 297 10.43 -17.53 -26.35
C THR A 297 9.39 -18.18 -27.27
N SER A 298 8.46 -17.42 -27.84
CA SER A 298 7.56 -17.90 -28.91
C SER A 298 7.69 -17.05 -30.16
N SER A 299 8.70 -17.38 -30.95
CA SER A 299 8.82 -17.00 -32.37
C SER A 299 9.45 -18.16 -33.13
#